data_AF-A0A7C1NDW8-F1
#
_entry.id   AF-A0A7C1NDW8-F1
#
_cell.length_a   1.000
_cell.length_b   1.000
_cell.length_c   1.000
_cell.angle_alpha   90.00
_cell.angle_beta   90.00
_cell.angle_gamma   90.00
#
_symmetry.space_group_name_H-M   'P 1'
#
loop_
_entity.id
_entity.type
_entity.pdbx_description
1 polymer ?
#
loop_
_entity_poly.entity_id
_entity_poly.type
_entity_poly.pdbx_seq_one_letter_code
_entity_poly.pdbx_strand_id
1 'polypeptide(L)'
;MNRYNDWLMQAGEDIKAAITSMQNGHYEWACFQSQQSAEKSLKALLLVQNIEAWGHGLVHLLQKWRELNEEKKEENQEIDNTEHQDLVEKCQELDRHYIQPRNPNEFASGYPAEYYNQKTANTCIIYAKIINSFVKKEVTKISTSE
;
A
#
# COMPACT_ATOMS: atom_id res chain seq x y z
N MET A 1 -18.78 -13.47 6.20
CA MET A 1 -17.98 -13.04 5.02
C MET A 1 -17.81 -11.53 5.13
N ASN A 2 -16.59 -11.07 5.41
CA ASN A 2 -16.32 -9.63 5.51
C ASN A 2 -16.02 -9.05 4.11
N ARG A 3 -15.79 -7.73 4.00
CA ARG A 3 -15.69 -7.01 2.72
C ARG A 3 -14.26 -6.92 2.15
N TYR A 4 -13.32 -7.79 2.54
CA TYR A 4 -11.91 -7.69 2.10
C TYR A 4 -11.75 -7.64 0.56
N ASN A 5 -12.58 -8.37 -0.20
CA ASN A 5 -12.54 -8.36 -1.66
C ASN A 5 -12.86 -6.98 -2.25
N ASP A 6 -13.83 -6.26 -1.68
CA ASP A 6 -14.18 -4.91 -2.13
C ASP A 6 -12.99 -3.94 -1.97
N TRP A 7 -12.26 -4.08 -0.87
CA TRP A 7 -11.05 -3.30 -0.61
C TRP A 7 -9.92 -3.62 -1.62
N LEU A 8 -9.72 -4.90 -1.96
CA LEU A 8 -8.73 -5.29 -2.98
C LEU A 8 -9.10 -4.81 -4.38
N MET A 9 -10.39 -4.87 -4.73
CA MET A 9 -10.87 -4.35 -6.01
C MET A 9 -10.65 -2.85 -6.10
N GLN A 10 -10.99 -2.11 -5.04
CA GLN A 10 -10.77 -0.66 -5.02
C GLN A 10 -9.28 -0.30 -5.06
N ALA A 11 -8.40 -1.06 -4.39
CA ALA A 11 -6.95 -0.87 -4.51
C ALA A 11 -6.46 -1.04 -5.96
N GLY A 12 -7.02 -2.00 -6.70
CA GLY A 12 -6.75 -2.16 -8.13
C GLY A 12 -7.19 -0.97 -8.97
N GLU A 13 -8.36 -0.40 -8.69
CA GLU A 13 -8.84 0.82 -9.37
C GLU A 13 -7.99 2.04 -9.04
N ASP A 14 -7.50 2.16 -7.80
CA ASP A 14 -6.60 3.25 -7.40
C ASP A 14 -5.27 3.22 -8.19
N ILE A 15 -4.72 2.02 -8.50
CA ILE A 15 -3.55 1.90 -9.38
C ILE A 15 -3.85 2.40 -10.80
N LYS A 16 -5.02 2.06 -11.35
CA LYS A 16 -5.43 2.54 -12.68
C LYS A 16 -5.60 4.06 -12.69
N ALA A 17 -6.18 4.62 -11.63
CA ALA A 17 -6.28 6.05 -11.43
C ALA A 17 -4.89 6.70 -11.35
N ALA A 18 -3.95 6.12 -10.59
CA ALA A 18 -2.58 6.61 -10.47
C ALA A 18 -1.86 6.66 -11.83
N ILE A 19 -2.01 5.61 -12.64
CA ILE A 19 -1.46 5.57 -14.01
C ILE A 19 -2.06 6.68 -14.87
N THR A 20 -3.38 6.88 -14.79
CA THR A 20 -4.07 7.93 -15.54
C THR A 20 -3.58 9.32 -15.12
N SER A 21 -3.45 9.58 -13.82
CA SER A 21 -2.90 10.83 -13.30
C SER A 21 -1.48 11.07 -13.81
N MET A 22 -0.61 10.06 -13.78
CA MET A 22 0.76 10.16 -14.29
C MET A 22 0.79 10.49 -15.80
N GLN A 23 -0.06 9.83 -16.60
CA GLN A 23 -0.14 10.07 -18.04
C GLN A 23 -0.61 11.49 -18.39
N ASN A 24 -1.41 12.10 -17.52
CA ASN A 24 -1.90 13.47 -17.67
C ASN A 24 -1.00 14.52 -17.00
N GLY A 25 0.16 14.13 -16.47
CA GLY A 25 1.09 15.04 -15.81
C GLY A 25 0.71 15.45 -14.38
N HIS A 26 -0.30 14.82 -13.78
CA HIS A 26 -0.71 15.02 -12.40
C HIS A 26 0.08 14.08 -11.46
N TYR A 27 1.38 14.34 -11.34
CA TYR A 27 2.32 13.44 -10.66
C TYR A 27 2.07 13.31 -9.16
N GLU A 28 1.68 14.39 -8.49
CA GLU A 28 1.28 14.43 -7.10
C GLU A 28 0.05 13.53 -6.85
N TRP A 29 -0.94 13.60 -7.73
CA TRP A 29 -2.12 12.74 -7.65
C TRP A 29 -1.79 11.29 -7.89
N ALA A 30 -0.88 11.00 -8.83
CA ALA A 30 -0.39 9.65 -9.05
C ALA A 30 0.28 9.06 -7.79
N CYS A 31 1.08 9.85 -7.08
CA CYS A 31 1.70 9.45 -5.81
C CYS A 31 0.67 9.22 -4.71
N PHE A 32 -0.29 10.12 -4.54
CA PHE A 32 -1.37 9.98 -3.55
C PHE A 32 -2.21 8.72 -3.80
N GLN A 33 -2.65 8.52 -5.04
CA GLN A 33 -3.44 7.35 -5.43
C GLN A 33 -2.66 6.05 -5.26
N SER A 34 -1.35 6.07 -5.50
CA SER A 34 -0.47 4.92 -5.24
C SER A 34 -0.40 4.58 -3.75
N GLN A 35 -0.25 5.58 -2.87
CA GLN A 35 -0.32 5.37 -1.42
C GLN A 35 -1.69 4.79 -1.01
N GLN A 36 -2.79 5.35 -1.54
CA GLN A 36 -4.13 4.87 -1.24
C GLN A 36 -4.36 3.42 -1.70
N SER A 37 -3.83 3.02 -2.86
CA SER A 37 -3.86 1.63 -3.31
C SER A 37 -3.18 0.69 -2.32
N ALA A 38 -1.97 1.05 -1.88
CA ALA A 38 -1.23 0.24 -0.92
C ALA A 38 -1.98 0.16 0.42
N GLU A 39 -2.56 1.25 0.90
CA GLU A 39 -3.34 1.29 2.14
C GLU A 39 -4.54 0.35 2.07
N LYS A 40 -5.33 0.45 1.00
CA LYS A 40 -6.51 -0.41 0.81
C LYS A 40 -6.11 -1.87 0.66
N SER A 41 -4.98 -2.15 -0.01
CA SER A 41 -4.44 -3.50 -0.12
C SER A 41 -4.09 -4.07 1.27
N LEU A 42 -3.30 -3.37 2.07
CA LEU A 42 -2.89 -3.84 3.39
C LEU A 42 -4.07 -3.94 4.37
N LYS A 43 -5.05 -3.03 4.29
CA LYS A 43 -6.30 -3.15 5.05
C LYS A 43 -7.08 -4.40 4.67
N ALA A 44 -7.15 -4.75 3.39
CA ALA A 44 -7.79 -5.99 2.96
C ALA A 44 -7.05 -7.24 3.48
N LEU A 45 -5.72 -7.20 3.55
CA LEU A 45 -4.89 -8.29 4.07
C LEU A 45 -5.14 -8.57 5.56
N LEU A 46 -5.40 -7.52 6.35
CA LEU A 46 -5.80 -7.67 7.75
C LEU A 46 -7.27 -8.09 7.84
N LEU A 47 -8.12 -7.53 7.00
CA LEU A 47 -9.55 -7.80 7.02
C LEU A 47 -9.88 -9.24 6.64
N VAL A 48 -9.16 -9.89 5.71
CA VAL A 48 -9.38 -11.32 5.40
C VAL A 48 -9.15 -12.21 6.63
N GLN A 49 -8.33 -11.77 7.59
CA GLN A 49 -8.12 -12.44 8.88
C GLN A 49 -9.07 -11.92 9.99
N ASN A 50 -10.15 -11.24 9.61
CA ASN A 50 -11.14 -10.61 10.49
C ASN A 50 -10.59 -9.53 11.43
N ILE A 51 -9.56 -8.81 10.98
CA ILE A 51 -8.95 -7.71 11.74
C ILE A 51 -9.26 -6.38 11.06
N GLU A 52 -10.01 -5.54 11.77
CA GLU A 52 -10.28 -4.18 11.33
C GLU A 52 -9.09 -3.27 11.66
N ALA A 53 -8.49 -2.67 10.64
CA ALA A 53 -7.32 -1.84 10.77
C ALA A 53 -7.64 -0.36 10.55
N TRP A 54 -7.08 0.49 11.41
CA TRP A 54 -7.29 1.94 11.44
C TRP A 54 -6.02 2.70 11.04
N GLY A 55 -6.18 3.94 10.62
CA GLY A 55 -5.06 4.81 10.21
C GLY A 55 -4.61 4.61 8.76
N HIS A 56 -3.49 5.27 8.42
CA HIS A 56 -2.98 5.43 7.06
C HIS A 56 -1.52 4.98 6.87
N GLY A 57 -0.83 4.67 7.98
CA GLY A 57 0.58 4.28 7.97
C GLY A 57 0.75 2.85 7.43
N LEU A 58 1.23 2.72 6.21
CA LEU A 58 1.45 1.46 5.51
C LEU A 58 2.43 0.56 6.26
N VAL A 59 3.51 1.13 6.80
CA VAL A 59 4.49 0.36 7.60
C VAL A 59 3.82 -0.31 8.80
N HIS A 60 2.92 0.40 9.49
CA HIS A 60 2.24 -0.12 10.67
C HIS A 60 1.22 -1.21 10.30
N LEU A 61 0.51 -1.03 9.17
CA LEU A 61 -0.41 -2.05 8.67
C LEU A 61 0.32 -3.35 8.27
N LEU A 62 1.46 -3.22 7.57
CA LEU A 62 2.29 -4.36 7.18
C LEU A 62 2.90 -5.06 8.41
N GLN A 63 3.45 -4.29 9.35
CA GLN A 63 4.01 -4.82 10.59
C GLN A 63 2.95 -5.56 11.42
N LYS A 64 1.73 -5.02 11.50
CA LYS A 64 0.63 -5.69 12.18
C LYS A 64 0.32 -7.05 11.56
N TRP A 65 0.30 -7.15 10.23
CA TRP A 65 0.12 -8.42 9.54
C TRP A 65 1.26 -9.40 9.88
N ARG A 66 2.51 -8.93 9.91
CA ARG A 66 3.66 -9.77 10.23
C ARG A 66 3.58 -10.36 11.63
N GLU A 67 3.29 -9.54 12.63
CA GLU A 67 3.13 -9.98 14.04
C GLU A 67 2.10 -11.11 14.17
N LEU A 68 0.94 -10.97 13.52
CA LEU A 68 -0.13 -11.96 13.55
C LEU A 68 0.27 -13.30 12.92
N ASN A 69 1.14 -13.28 11.91
CA ASN A 69 1.61 -14.50 11.27
C ASN A 69 2.78 -15.12 12.05
N GLU A 70 3.60 -14.33 12.71
CA GLU A 70 4.65 -14.83 13.61
C GLU A 70 4.06 -15.54 14.83
N GLU A 71 2.97 -15.01 15.42
CA GLU A 71 2.23 -15.66 16.53
C GLU A 71 1.61 -17.01 16.15
N LYS A 72 1.24 -17.20 14.87
CA LYS A 72 0.61 -18.42 14.35
C LYS A 72 1.61 -19.48 13.86
N LYS A 73 2.91 -19.23 13.93
CA LYS A 73 3.92 -20.14 13.38
C LYS A 73 3.91 -21.50 14.08
N GLU A 74 3.81 -22.56 13.28
CA GLU A 74 4.40 -23.86 13.61
C GLU A 74 5.93 -23.77 13.47
N GLU A 75 6.67 -24.57 14.24
CA GLU A 75 8.13 -24.47 14.48
C GLU A 75 9.03 -24.46 13.23
N ASN A 76 8.51 -24.64 12.00
CA ASN A 76 9.30 -24.79 10.77
C ASN A 76 8.89 -23.87 9.58
N GLN A 77 8.08 -22.82 9.78
CA GLN A 77 7.82 -21.83 8.72
C GLN A 77 8.61 -20.54 8.94
N GLU A 78 9.73 -20.41 8.23
CA GLU A 78 10.50 -19.17 8.20
C GLU A 78 9.81 -18.15 7.26
N ILE A 79 9.58 -16.94 7.76
CA ILE A 79 9.10 -15.83 6.93
C ILE A 79 10.34 -15.25 6.27
N ASP A 80 10.32 -15.09 4.95
CA ASP A 80 11.40 -14.46 4.20
C ASP A 80 11.62 -13.02 4.70
N ASN A 81 12.67 -12.84 5.50
CA ASN A 81 13.04 -11.56 6.09
C ASN A 81 13.46 -10.53 5.03
N THR A 82 13.96 -10.99 3.88
CA THR A 82 14.39 -10.12 2.78
C THR A 82 13.19 -9.54 2.04
N GLU A 83 12.19 -10.35 1.69
CA GLU A 83 10.95 -9.87 1.05
C GLU A 83 10.21 -8.88 1.96
N HIS A 84 10.12 -9.17 3.26
CA HIS A 84 9.47 -8.25 4.20
C HIS A 84 10.20 -6.91 4.30
N GLN A 85 11.52 -6.90 4.43
CA GLN A 85 12.30 -5.67 4.54
C GLN A 85 12.14 -4.80 3.27
N ASP A 86 12.17 -5.43 2.09
CA ASP A 86 11.94 -4.79 0.81
C ASP A 86 10.53 -4.14 0.69
N LEU A 87 9.51 -4.78 1.27
CA LEU A 87 8.15 -4.22 1.36
C LEU A 87 8.06 -3.07 2.35
N VAL A 88 8.77 -3.14 3.48
CA VAL A 88 8.82 -2.04 4.47
C VAL A 88 9.39 -0.77 3.84
N GLU A 89 10.48 -0.87 3.08
CA GLU A 89 11.09 0.28 2.40
C GLU A 89 10.12 0.93 1.39
N LYS A 90 9.33 0.11 0.68
CA LYS A 90 8.28 0.61 -0.24
C LYS A 90 7.14 1.28 0.51
N CYS A 91 6.74 0.73 1.65
CA CYS A 91 5.73 1.34 2.51
C CYS A 91 6.20 2.69 3.05
N GLN A 92 7.45 2.78 3.51
CA GLN A 92 8.07 4.03 3.98
C GLN A 92 8.09 5.10 2.90
N GLU A 93 8.44 4.75 1.66
CA GLU A 93 8.38 5.67 0.52
C GLU A 93 6.95 6.20 0.32
N LEU A 94 5.98 5.29 0.25
CA LEU A 94 4.60 5.63 -0.04
C LEU A 94 3.91 6.40 1.10
N ASP A 95 4.27 6.15 2.36
CA ASP A 95 3.71 6.87 3.52
C ASP A 95 3.93 8.38 3.44
N ARG A 96 4.99 8.83 2.76
CA ARG A 96 5.28 10.25 2.49
C ARG A 96 4.34 10.91 1.48
N HIS A 97 3.37 10.16 0.96
CA HIS A 97 2.43 10.65 -0.05
C HIS A 97 0.97 10.63 0.42
N TYR A 98 0.72 10.35 1.71
CA TYR A 98 -0.64 10.39 2.26
C TYR A 98 -1.20 11.82 2.37
N ILE A 99 -0.38 12.77 2.87
CA ILE A 99 -0.81 14.16 3.13
C ILE A 99 -0.23 15.12 2.08
N GLN A 100 1.08 15.02 1.84
CA GLN A 100 1.87 15.99 1.09
C GLN A 100 1.30 16.32 -0.29
N PRO A 101 0.87 15.35 -1.13
CA PRO A 101 0.38 15.68 -2.48
C PRO A 101 -0.86 16.58 -2.53
N ARG A 102 -1.56 16.79 -1.40
CA ARG A 102 -2.84 17.49 -1.35
C ARG A 102 -2.80 18.77 -0.53
N ASN A 103 -1.76 18.98 0.28
CA ASN A 103 -1.73 20.04 1.28
C ASN A 103 -0.52 20.97 1.06
N PRO A 104 -0.73 22.20 0.55
CA PRO A 104 0.33 23.19 0.38
C PRO A 104 1.10 23.50 1.66
N ASN A 105 0.46 23.40 2.83
CA ASN A 105 1.08 23.69 4.12
C ASN A 105 2.19 22.69 4.52
N GLU A 106 2.32 21.57 3.82
CA GLU A 106 3.41 20.60 4.02
C GLU A 106 4.70 21.01 3.29
N PHE A 107 4.68 22.10 2.52
CA PHE A 107 5.82 22.61 1.79
C PHE A 107 6.19 24.00 2.29
N ALA A 108 7.48 24.34 2.21
CA ALA A 108 7.98 25.65 2.63
C ALA A 108 7.40 26.81 1.78
N SER A 109 6.98 26.53 0.55
CA SER A 109 6.45 27.49 -0.41
C SER A 109 5.71 26.76 -1.54
N GLY A 110 5.07 27.51 -2.45
CA GLY A 110 4.49 26.92 -3.66
C GLY A 110 3.25 26.06 -3.38
N TYR A 111 3.00 25.09 -4.27
CA TYR A 111 1.87 24.16 -4.17
C TYR A 111 2.33 22.73 -4.54
N PRO A 112 1.60 21.68 -4.11
CA PRO A 112 2.09 20.31 -4.19
C PRO A 112 2.60 19.87 -5.56
N ALA A 113 1.91 20.22 -6.65
CA ALA A 113 2.28 19.76 -8.00
C ALA A 113 3.69 20.19 -8.44
N GLU A 114 4.26 21.29 -7.90
CA GLU A 114 5.62 21.73 -8.21
C GLU A 114 6.71 20.78 -7.66
N TYR A 115 6.39 20.01 -6.63
CA TYR A 115 7.33 19.14 -5.92
C TYR A 115 7.37 17.70 -6.47
N TYR A 116 6.47 17.37 -7.38
CA TYR A 116 6.34 16.03 -7.94
C TYR A 116 6.74 16.00 -9.41
N ASN A 117 7.37 14.91 -9.82
CA ASN A 117 7.78 14.69 -11.20
C ASN A 117 7.45 13.27 -11.65
N GLN A 118 7.60 13.02 -12.95
CA GLN A 118 7.32 11.72 -13.56
C GLN A 118 8.10 10.57 -12.91
N LYS A 119 9.36 10.79 -12.53
CA LYS A 119 10.20 9.76 -11.90
C LYS A 119 9.60 9.33 -10.56
N THR A 120 9.23 10.29 -9.71
CA THR A 120 8.59 10.01 -8.41
C THR A 120 7.26 9.28 -8.60
N ALA A 121 6.39 9.80 -9.48
CA ALA A 121 5.10 9.17 -9.77
C ALA A 121 5.25 7.71 -10.26
N ASN A 122 6.19 7.46 -11.17
CA ASN A 122 6.44 6.12 -11.69
C ASN A 122 6.93 5.17 -10.58
N THR A 123 7.83 5.61 -9.71
CA THR A 123 8.28 4.83 -8.55
C THR A 123 7.12 4.47 -7.63
N CYS A 124 6.26 5.44 -7.28
CA CYS A 124 5.11 5.20 -6.41
C CYS A 124 4.14 4.16 -7.01
N ILE A 125 3.86 4.25 -8.32
CA ILE A 125 2.99 3.29 -9.01
C ILE A 125 3.60 1.89 -8.99
N ILE A 126 4.91 1.75 -9.21
CA ILE A 126 5.61 0.46 -9.15
C ILE A 126 5.49 -0.13 -7.75
N TYR A 127 5.71 0.67 -6.71
CA TYR A 127 5.66 0.21 -5.32
C TYR A 127 4.24 -0.21 -4.92
N ALA A 128 3.23 0.56 -5.31
CA ALA A 128 1.82 0.20 -5.09
C ALA A 128 1.45 -1.12 -5.78
N LYS A 129 1.95 -1.37 -7.00
CA LYS A 129 1.75 -2.65 -7.72
C LYS A 129 2.42 -3.82 -7.00
N ILE A 130 3.64 -3.64 -6.49
CA ILE A 130 4.37 -4.68 -5.76
C ILE A 130 3.59 -5.06 -4.50
N ILE A 131 3.20 -4.07 -3.68
CA ILE A 131 2.43 -4.30 -2.45
C ILE A 131 1.07 -4.95 -2.77
N ASN A 132 0.34 -4.47 -3.78
CA ASN A 132 -0.94 -5.06 -4.15
C ASN A 132 -0.80 -6.53 -4.61
N SER A 133 0.28 -6.84 -5.34
CA SER A 133 0.56 -8.20 -5.82
C SER A 133 0.92 -9.14 -4.66
N PHE A 134 1.77 -8.67 -3.75
CA PHE A 134 2.08 -9.38 -2.51
C PHE A 134 0.81 -9.69 -1.71
N VAL A 135 -0.01 -8.66 -1.45
CA VAL A 135 -1.27 -8.81 -0.71
C VAL A 135 -2.19 -9.84 -1.37
N LYS A 136 -2.38 -9.79 -2.70
CA LYS A 136 -3.23 -10.76 -3.42
C LYS A 136 -2.76 -12.20 -3.25
N LYS A 137 -1.43 -12.41 -3.29
CA LYS A 137 -0.82 -13.73 -3.05
C LYS A 137 -1.12 -14.23 -1.63
N GLU A 138 -0.93 -13.38 -0.62
CA GLU A 138 -1.19 -13.75 0.78
C GLU A 138 -2.69 -13.96 1.07
N VAL A 139 -3.57 -13.10 0.57
CA VAL A 139 -5.02 -13.29 0.68
C VAL A 139 -5.46 -14.61 0.06
N THR A 140 -4.92 -14.96 -1.12
CA THR A 140 -5.23 -16.25 -1.76
C THR A 140 -4.87 -17.42 -0.84
N LYS A 141 -3.64 -17.44 -0.31
CA LYS A 141 -3.18 -18.49 0.63
C LYS A 141 -4.09 -18.63 1.85
N ILE A 142 -4.47 -17.51 2.46
CA ILE A 142 -5.35 -17.48 3.64
C ILE A 142 -6.72 -18.03 3.27
N SER A 143 -7.32 -17.56 2.16
CA SER A 143 -8.65 -17.96 1.74
C SER A 143 -8.78 -19.42 1.27
N THR A 144 -7.68 -20.05 0.86
CA THR A 144 -7.65 -21.48 0.47
C THR A 144 -7.34 -22.42 1.64
N SER A 145 -6.96 -21.88 2.80
CA SER A 145 -6.62 -22.66 4.00
C SER A 145 -7.80 -22.81 4.97
N GLU A 146 -8.93 -22.14 4.70
CA GLU A 146 -10.22 -22.27 5.39
C GLU A 146 -11.17 -23.19 4.58
#